data_AF-A0A2I0CVX1-F1
#
_entry.id   AF-A0A2I0CVX1-F1
#
_cell.length_a   1.000
_cell.length_b   1.000
_cell.length_c   1.000
_cell.angle_alpha   90.00
_cell.angle_beta   90.00
_cell.angle_gamma   90.00
#
_symmetry.space_group_name_H-M   'P 1'
#
loop_
_entity.id
_entity.type
_entity.pdbx_description
1 polymer ?
#
loop_
_entity_poly.entity_id
_entity_poly.type
_entity_poly.pdbx_seq_one_letter_code
_entity_poly.pdbx_strand_id
1 'polypeptide(L)'
;MDLVLPLIILVARIVETTMETIRLVYVTKGHKYLASGIGTLKIGVWIVSTGLVLTNLDNIPGILAYMLGYGIGTLLGMTIESWIGLGTAVIRIFVTGDPEPRIIRIGTVG
;
A
#
# COMPACT_ATOMS: atom_id res chain seq x y z
N MET A 1 31.49 -11.84 1.61
CA MET A 1 30.04 -11.95 1.30
C MET A 1 29.69 -10.76 0.43
N ASP A 2 29.28 -11.00 -0.81
CA ASP A 2 28.89 -9.93 -1.71
C ASP A 2 27.56 -9.33 -1.26
N LEU A 3 27.62 -8.13 -0.66
CA LEU A 3 26.45 -7.42 -0.11
C LEU A 3 25.51 -6.83 -1.19
N VAL A 4 25.94 -6.87 -2.45
CA VAL A 4 25.23 -6.27 -3.58
C VAL A 4 23.89 -6.97 -3.82
N LEU A 5 23.87 -8.30 -3.80
CA LEU A 5 22.66 -9.08 -4.05
C LEU A 5 21.58 -8.85 -2.97
N PRO A 6 21.88 -8.97 -1.66
CA PRO A 6 20.93 -8.62 -0.60
C PRO A 6 20.39 -7.19 -0.70
N LEU A 7 21.23 -6.21 -1.06
CA LEU A 7 20.78 -4.82 -1.20
C LEU A 7 19.80 -4.63 -2.37
N ILE A 8 20.06 -5.29 -3.51
CA ILE A 8 19.13 -5.28 -4.65
C ILE A 8 17.80 -5.90 -4.27
N ILE A 9 17.83 -7.05 -3.60
CA ILE A 9 16.62 -7.73 -3.10
C ILE A 9 15.85 -6.81 -2.15
N LEU A 10 16.55 -6.15 -1.21
CA LEU A 10 15.94 -5.23 -0.25
C LEU A 10 15.18 -4.10 -0.97
N VAL A 11 15.85 -3.39 -1.89
CA VAL A 11 15.26 -2.25 -2.59
C VAL A 11 14.10 -2.70 -3.50
N ALA A 12 14.29 -3.78 -4.26
CA ALA A 12 13.23 -4.32 -5.11
C ALA A 12 11.99 -4.69 -4.28
N ARG A 13 12.20 -5.30 -3.11
CA ARG A 13 11.12 -5.72 -2.22
C ARG A 13 10.42 -4.55 -1.54
N ILE A 14 11.15 -3.50 -1.17
CA ILE A 14 10.57 -2.26 -0.64
C ILE A 14 9.61 -1.66 -1.67
N VAL A 15 10.09 -1.45 -2.90
CA VAL A 15 9.28 -0.85 -3.98
C VAL A 15 8.03 -1.70 -4.26
N GLU A 16 8.21 -3.01 -4.37
CA GLU A 16 7.10 -3.92 -4.64
C GLU A 16 6.03 -3.90 -3.55
N THR A 17 6.43 -3.95 -2.29
CA THR A 17 5.51 -3.96 -1.15
C THR A 17 4.81 -2.61 -0.99
N THR A 18 5.51 -1.50 -1.23
CA THR A 18 4.92 -0.16 -1.25
C THR A 18 3.86 -0.03 -2.35
N MET A 19 4.14 -0.53 -3.56
CA MET A 19 3.17 -0.55 -4.66
C MET A 19 1.95 -1.42 -4.34
N GLU A 20 2.13 -2.53 -3.62
CA GLU A 20 1.04 -3.38 -3.16
C GLU A 20 0.09 -2.64 -2.22
N THR A 21 0.62 -1.90 -1.24
CA THR A 21 -0.19 -1.08 -0.33
C THR A 21 -0.97 -0.01 -1.09
N ILE A 22 -0.30 0.75 -1.96
CA ILE A 22 -0.95 1.80 -2.75
C ILE A 22 -2.04 1.22 -3.66
N ARG A 23 -1.77 0.07 -4.30
CA ARG A 23 -2.78 -0.63 -5.11
C ARG A 23 -4.00 -0.98 -4.28
N LEU A 24 -3.81 -1.50 -3.07
CA LEU A 24 -4.90 -1.88 -2.18
C LEU A 24 -5.81 -0.67 -1.88
N VAL A 25 -5.25 0.50 -1.64
CA VAL A 25 -6.01 1.75 -1.45
C VAL A 25 -6.87 2.06 -2.67
N TYR A 26 -6.29 2.01 -3.88
CA TYR A 26 -7.06 2.27 -5.10
C TYR A 26 -8.17 1.23 -5.32
N VAL A 27 -7.94 -0.03 -4.95
CA VAL A 27 -8.97 -1.09 -4.98
C VAL A 27 -10.12 -0.76 -4.02
N THR A 28 -9.82 -0.45 -2.75
CA THR A 28 -10.86 -0.14 -1.75
C THR A 28 -11.65 1.12 -2.08
N LYS A 29 -11.06 2.03 -2.85
CA LYS A 29 -11.68 3.28 -3.33
C LYS A 29 -12.36 3.17 -4.69
N GLY A 30 -12.40 1.99 -5.30
CA GLY A 30 -13.09 1.76 -6.58
C GLY A 30 -12.38 2.28 -7.83
N HIS A 31 -11.11 2.71 -7.73
CA HIS A 31 -10.32 3.22 -8.86
C HIS A 31 -9.73 2.07 -9.69
N LYS A 32 -10.61 1.34 -10.39
CA LYS A 32 -10.30 0.08 -11.09
C LYS A 32 -9.14 0.15 -12.09
N TYR A 33 -9.04 1.22 -12.88
CA TYR A 33 -8.00 1.34 -13.91
C TYR A 33 -6.61 1.59 -13.33
N LEU A 34 -6.50 2.47 -12.33
CA LEU A 34 -5.25 2.72 -11.62
C LEU A 34 -4.79 1.48 -10.84
N ALA A 35 -5.72 0.83 -10.12
CA ALA A 35 -5.44 -0.40 -9.41
C ALA A 35 -4.93 -1.51 -10.35
N SER A 36 -5.54 -1.66 -11.52
CA SER A 36 -5.11 -2.64 -12.52
C SER A 36 -3.74 -2.30 -13.13
N GLY A 37 -3.50 -1.04 -13.50
CA GLY A 37 -2.21 -0.61 -14.07
C GLY A 37 -1.05 -0.80 -13.11
N ILE A 38 -1.21 -0.38 -11.85
CA ILE A 38 -0.20 -0.57 -10.80
C ILE A 38 0.03 -2.06 -10.55
N GLY A 39 -1.04 -2.87 -10.51
CA GLY A 39 -0.93 -4.32 -10.32
C GLY A 39 -0.13 -5.02 -11.41
N THR A 40 -0.34 -4.64 -12.67
CA THR A 40 0.39 -5.21 -13.81
C THR A 40 1.86 -4.81 -13.80
N LEU A 41 2.21 -3.58 -13.45
CA LEU A 41 3.61 -3.18 -13.32
C LEU A 41 4.29 -3.89 -12.12
N LYS A 42 3.58 -4.02 -11.00
CA LYS A 42 4.08 -4.68 -9.79
C LYS A 42 4.46 -6.14 -10.03
N ILE A 43 3.66 -6.91 -10.77
CA ILE A 43 3.91 -8.35 -10.92
C ILE A 43 5.27 -8.63 -11.59
N GLY A 44 5.71 -7.76 -12.50
CA GLY A 44 7.05 -7.86 -13.10
C GLY A 44 8.16 -7.72 -12.06
N VAL A 45 8.05 -6.71 -11.17
CA VAL A 45 8.98 -6.51 -10.06
C VAL A 45 8.97 -7.71 -9.11
N TRP A 46 7.79 -8.24 -8.80
CA TRP A 46 7.64 -9.40 -7.91
C TRP A 46 8.32 -10.65 -8.46
N ILE A 47 8.15 -10.95 -9.76
CA ILE A 47 8.79 -12.11 -10.40
C ILE A 47 10.31 -12.00 -10.29
N VAL A 48 10.88 -10.84 -10.59
CA VAL A 48 12.34 -10.63 -10.54
C VAL A 48 12.84 -10.73 -9.10
N SER A 49 12.21 -10.02 -8.15
CA SER A 49 12.63 -10.01 -6.75
C SER A 49 12.50 -11.38 -6.08
N THR A 50 11.40 -12.08 -6.32
CA THR A 50 11.16 -13.40 -5.74
C THR A 50 12.07 -14.44 -6.38
N GLY A 51 12.26 -14.40 -7.70
CA GLY A 51 13.20 -15.26 -8.41
C GLY A 51 14.64 -15.11 -7.90
N LEU A 52 15.10 -13.89 -7.62
CA LEU A 52 16.43 -13.63 -7.06
C LEU A 52 16.62 -14.26 -5.67
N VAL A 53 15.61 -14.19 -4.80
CA VAL A 53 15.68 -14.85 -3.48
C VAL A 53 15.64 -16.37 -3.59
N LEU A 54 14.73 -16.90 -4.40
CA LEU A 54 14.53 -18.34 -4.52
C LEU A 54 15.73 -19.05 -5.15
N THR A 55 16.46 -18.37 -6.04
CA THR A 55 17.70 -18.88 -6.64
C THR A 55 18.91 -18.75 -5.72
N ASN A 56 18.82 -17.97 -4.64
CA ASN A 56 19.91 -17.70 -3.70
C ASN A 56 19.49 -18.00 -2.24
N LEU A 57 18.77 -19.11 -2.02
CA LEU A 57 18.27 -19.49 -0.69
C LEU A 57 19.39 -19.81 0.31
N ASP A 58 20.58 -20.20 -0.16
CA ASP A 58 21.74 -20.42 0.71
C ASP A 58 22.30 -19.10 1.28
N ASN A 59 21.88 -17.95 0.75
CA ASN A 59 22.30 -16.63 1.19
C ASN A 59 21.37 -16.11 2.31
N ILE A 60 21.69 -16.43 3.56
CA ILE A 60 20.97 -15.95 4.75
C ILE A 60 20.79 -14.41 4.74
N PRO A 61 21.81 -13.58 4.45
CA PRO A 61 21.62 -12.13 4.29
C PRO A 61 20.57 -11.73 3.25
N GLY A 62 20.46 -12.46 2.13
CA GLY A 62 19.44 -12.21 1.10
C GLY A 62 18.01 -12.49 1.60
N ILE A 63 17.83 -13.56 2.37
CA ILE A 63 16.54 -13.88 3.01
C ILE A 63 16.16 -12.81 4.03
N LEU A 64 17.10 -12.39 4.88
CA LEU A 64 16.86 -11.32 5.84
C LEU A 64 16.53 -10.00 5.14
N ALA A 65 17.24 -9.66 4.07
CA ALA A 65 16.95 -8.48 3.26
C ALA A 65 15.53 -8.52 2.65
N TYR A 66 15.07 -9.69 2.23
CA TYR A 66 13.70 -9.86 1.72
C TYR A 66 12.64 -9.66 2.81
N MET A 67 12.85 -10.22 4.01
CA MET A 67 11.95 -10.03 5.15
C MET A 67 11.91 -8.56 5.60
N LEU A 68 13.08 -7.93 5.74
CA LEU A 68 13.18 -6.52 6.13
C LEU A 68 12.61 -5.59 5.07
N GLY A 69 12.84 -5.88 3.79
CA GLY A 69 12.32 -5.10 2.68
C GLY A 69 10.80 -5.10 2.63
N TYR A 70 10.18 -6.24 2.96
CA TYR A 70 8.73 -6.30 3.12
C TYR A 70 8.24 -5.39 4.25
N GLY A 71 8.82 -5.50 5.45
CA GLY A 71 8.43 -4.66 6.60
C GLY A 71 8.60 -3.17 6.34
N ILE A 72 9.75 -2.75 5.82
CA ILE A 72 10.04 -1.35 5.47
C ILE A 72 9.10 -0.86 4.37
N GLY A 73 8.89 -1.67 3.33
CA GLY A 73 8.01 -1.34 2.22
C GLY A 73 6.55 -1.15 2.66
N THR A 74 6.07 -1.94 3.63
CA THR A 74 4.73 -1.76 4.23
C THR A 74 4.63 -0.43 5.00
N LEU A 75 5.62 -0.10 5.84
CA LEU A 75 5.63 1.18 6.57
C LEU A 75 5.63 2.38 5.62
N LEU A 76 6.45 2.33 4.57
CA LEU A 76 6.49 3.36 3.53
C LEU A 76 5.17 3.42 2.74
N GLY A 77 4.60 2.27 2.38
CA GLY A 77 3.30 2.17 1.71
C GLY A 77 2.18 2.82 2.51
N MET A 78 2.09 2.53 3.81
CA MET A 78 1.10 3.15 4.71
C MET A 78 1.34 4.65 4.87
N THR A 79 2.60 5.09 4.91
CA THR A 79 2.93 6.53 4.96
C THR A 79 2.46 7.24 3.69
N ILE A 80 2.73 6.67 2.52
CA ILE A 80 2.29 7.24 1.24
C ILE A 80 0.77 7.22 1.12
N GLU A 81 0.11 6.13 1.54
CA GLU A 81 -1.35 6.07 1.62
C GLU A 81 -1.93 7.21 2.46
N SER A 82 -1.33 7.49 3.62
CA SER A 82 -1.79 8.58 4.49
C SER A 82 -1.70 9.95 3.80
N TRP A 83 -0.70 10.15 2.95
CA TRP A 83 -0.51 11.39 2.17
C TRP A 83 -1.48 11.51 1.01
N ILE A 84 -1.83 10.39 0.38
CA ILE A 84 -2.81 10.33 -0.71
C ILE A 84 -4.19 10.78 -0.21
N GLY A 85 -4.47 10.67 1.09
CA GLY A 85 -5.64 11.33 1.71
C GLY A 85 -6.99 10.86 1.20
N LEU A 86 -7.04 9.69 0.52
CA LEU A 86 -8.27 9.09 -0.01
C LEU A 86 -9.14 8.50 1.12
N GLY A 87 -9.31 9.20 2.24
CA GLY A 87 -10.13 8.79 3.37
C GLY A 87 -11.55 9.36 3.26
N THR A 88 -12.57 8.53 3.47
CA THR A 88 -13.95 9.02 3.65
C THR A 88 -14.11 9.31 5.14
N ALA A 89 -14.20 10.58 5.53
CA ALA A 89 -14.51 10.93 6.91
C ALA A 89 -15.99 10.60 7.18
N VAL A 90 -16.25 9.49 7.87
CA VAL A 90 -17.62 9.13 8.28
C VAL A 90 -17.99 9.99 9.48
N ILE A 91 -18.63 11.13 9.22
CA ILE A 91 -19.19 11.98 10.28
C ILE A 91 -20.51 11.34 10.72
N ARG A 92 -20.52 10.73 11.91
CA ARG A 92 -21.73 10.15 12.50
C ARG A 92 -22.30 11.12 13.52
N ILE A 93 -23.39 11.80 13.16
CA ILE A 93 -24.07 12.77 14.02
C ILE A 93 -25.14 12.04 14.83
N PHE A 94 -25.02 12.05 16.15
CA PHE A 94 -26.07 11.57 17.06
C PHE A 94 -26.86 12.77 17.57
N VAL A 95 -28.16 12.83 17.28
CA VAL A 95 -29.07 13.90 17.76
C VAL A 95 -29.95 13.32 18.86
N THR A 96 -30.07 14.05 19.98
CA THR A 96 -31.06 13.78 21.02
C THR A 96 -32.27 14.69 20.80
N GLY A 97 -33.43 14.12 20.46
CA GLY A 97 -34.67 14.85 20.15
C GLY A 97 -35.12 14.69 18.69
N ASP A 98 -36.13 15.47 18.30
CA ASP A 98 -36.75 15.41 16.96
C ASP A 98 -35.80 15.95 15.86
N PRO A 99 -35.38 15.12 14.89
CA PRO A 99 -34.31 15.46 13.95
C PRO A 99 -34.75 16.32 12.75
N GLU A 100 -36.06 16.47 12.52
CA GLU A 100 -36.59 17.08 11.28
C GLU A 100 -36.11 18.52 10.99
N PRO A 101 -36.03 19.45 11.96
CA PRO A 101 -35.66 20.84 11.65
C PRO A 101 -34.17 21.02 11.31
N ARG A 102 -33.31 20.06 11.68
CA ARG A 102 -31.84 20.22 11.64
C ARG A 102 -31.17 19.54 10.45
N ILE A 103 -31.80 18.53 9.86
CA ILE A 103 -31.27 17.83 8.67
C ILE A 103 -31.28 18.75 7.43
N ILE A 104 -32.27 19.64 7.33
CA ILE A 104 -32.49 20.53 6.17
C ILE A 104 -31.35 21.55 6.00
N ARG A 105 -30.69 21.97 7.10
CA ARG A 105 -29.67 23.02 7.08
C ARG A 105 -28.28 22.52 6.67
N ILE A 106 -28.02 21.22 6.80
CA ILE A 106 -26.70 20.62 6.45
C ILE A 106 -26.66 20.26 4.96
N GLY A 107 -27.80 19.96 4.34
CA GLY A 107 -27.89 19.67 2.90
C GLY A 107 -27.67 20.88 1.97
N THR A 108 -27.64 22.10 2.51
CA THR A 108 -27.48 23.35 1.73
C THR A 108 -26.07 23.96 1.80
N VAL A 109 -25.15 23.38 2.58
CA VAL A 109 -23.79 23.89 2.79
C VAL A 109 -22.72 23.02 2.08
N GLY A 110 -23.16 21.95 1.40
CA GLY A 110 -22.30 21.09 0.58
C GLY A 110 -22.25 21.55 -0.88
#